data_AF-A0A3D1BF53-F1
#
_entry.id   AF-A0A3D1BF53-F1
#
_cell.length_a   1.000
_cell.length_b   1.000
_cell.length_c   1.000
_cell.angle_alpha   90.00
_cell.angle_beta   90.00
_cell.angle_gamma   90.00
#
_symmetry.space_group_name_H-M   'P 1'
#
loop_
_entity.id
_entity.type
_entity.pdbx_description
1 polymer ?
#
loop_
_entity_poly.entity_id
_entity_poly.type
_entity_poly.pdbx_seq_one_letter_code
_entity_poly.pdbx_strand_id
1 'polypeptide(L)'
;GYFNPEAFGVNPIQHPEDGTVDIEYTVEEKPSDQIELSGGWGGGRVVGTLGISFTNFAASKMFKKGTWRPIPTGDGQRLSLRAQSNGLFFQSYNFSFTEPWLGGKKPNSLSVSVWRSIQSNGQPKMIEDQINEARTSLEITGAQIGLGQRWKKPDDWFVFQSSLSYQHFNLNDFGSFFSFSNGRANNLALTAVLGRNSVSDPIFPTWGSNVEVSVKATPPYSAFRPLDYYENADGSPVDDQTRYRWVEYHKWKVKAEWYTPLTQSGGENPKTLVLRTAAGVGLIGQYNRRAGLSPFERFYLGGVFLSGFVLDGREILNLRGYDDLSLTAPDRNTGAPVVAKYSAELRYPLSTNPSATIYTLAFLEGGNTWEDPRAFNPFQVYRSAGVGMRIF
;
A
#
# COMPACT_ATOMS: atom_id res chain seq x y z
N GLY A 1 -20.29 3.95 -8.46
CA GLY A 1 -20.95 4.91 -7.55
C GLY A 1 -22.15 4.24 -6.91
N TYR A 2 -22.87 4.96 -6.05
CA TYR A 2 -24.09 4.44 -5.37
C TYR A 2 -25.33 4.43 -6.26
N PHE A 3 -25.32 5.25 -7.30
CA PHE A 3 -26.45 5.40 -8.22
C PHE A 3 -26.10 4.86 -9.60
N ASN A 4 -27.14 4.44 -10.32
CA ASN A 4 -27.07 4.06 -11.72
C ASN A 4 -26.81 5.32 -12.58
N PRO A 5 -25.66 5.43 -13.28
CA PRO A 5 -25.37 6.60 -14.11
C PRO A 5 -26.32 6.77 -15.28
N GLU A 6 -26.89 5.68 -15.80
CA GLU A 6 -27.79 5.69 -16.96
C GLU A 6 -29.19 6.21 -16.62
N ALA A 7 -29.61 6.05 -15.36
CA ALA A 7 -30.87 6.56 -14.84
C ALA A 7 -30.74 7.97 -14.24
N PHE A 8 -29.55 8.58 -14.33
CA PHE A 8 -29.30 9.91 -13.78
C PHE A 8 -29.96 10.98 -14.65
N GLY A 9 -30.98 11.63 -14.12
CA GLY A 9 -31.68 12.74 -14.75
C GLY A 9 -31.43 14.05 -14.02
N VAL A 10 -31.27 15.14 -14.77
CA VAL A 10 -31.25 16.51 -14.23
C VAL A 10 -32.44 17.26 -14.81
N ASN A 11 -33.40 17.59 -13.95
CA ASN A 11 -34.63 18.28 -14.32
C ASN A 11 -34.63 19.70 -13.72
N PRO A 12 -34.30 20.74 -14.50
CA PRO A 12 -34.37 22.12 -14.04
C PRO A 12 -35.81 22.61 -14.02
N ILE A 13 -36.35 22.88 -12.83
CA ILE A 13 -37.68 23.46 -12.61
C ILE A 13 -37.48 24.97 -12.42
N GLN A 14 -37.92 25.75 -13.40
CA GLN A 14 -37.76 27.20 -13.37
C GLN A 14 -38.92 27.85 -12.62
N HIS A 15 -38.61 28.86 -11.81
CA HIS A 15 -39.58 29.73 -11.14
C HIS A 15 -39.38 31.16 -11.65
N PRO A 16 -40.01 31.52 -12.80
CA PRO A 16 -39.81 32.81 -13.47
C PRO A 16 -40.19 34.03 -12.62
N GLU A 17 -41.13 33.87 -11.68
CA GLU A 17 -41.61 34.88 -10.75
C GLU A 17 -40.51 35.43 -9.82
N ASP A 18 -39.62 34.56 -9.35
CA ASP A 18 -38.57 34.89 -8.38
C ASP A 18 -37.17 34.86 -9.02
N GLY A 19 -37.09 34.51 -10.31
CA GLY A 19 -35.85 34.39 -11.07
C GLY A 19 -34.95 33.23 -10.62
N THR A 20 -35.53 32.24 -9.94
CA THR A 20 -34.81 31.08 -9.39
C THR A 20 -35.04 29.82 -10.21
N VAL A 21 -34.15 28.84 -10.08
CA VAL A 21 -34.29 27.52 -10.71
C VAL A 21 -33.97 26.46 -9.67
N ASP A 22 -34.90 25.54 -9.46
CA ASP A 22 -34.67 24.32 -8.72
C ASP A 22 -34.06 23.27 -9.66
N ILE A 23 -33.03 22.57 -9.20
CA ILE A 23 -32.42 21.47 -9.95
C ILE A 23 -32.78 20.16 -9.27
N GLU A 24 -33.74 19.45 -9.86
CA GLU A 24 -34.14 18.13 -9.40
C GLU A 24 -33.22 17.07 -10.00
N TYR A 25 -32.66 16.23 -9.14
CA TYR A 25 -31.83 15.11 -9.54
C TYR A 25 -32.63 13.81 -9.39
N THR A 26 -32.95 13.17 -10.51
CA THR A 26 -33.50 11.81 -10.51
C THR A 26 -32.35 10.83 -10.37
N VAL A 27 -32.37 10.04 -9.30
CA VAL A 27 -31.35 9.01 -9.02
C VAL A 27 -32.02 7.67 -8.79
N GLU A 28 -31.42 6.61 -9.33
CA GLU A 28 -31.79 5.23 -9.05
C GLU A 28 -30.64 4.58 -8.25
N GLU A 29 -30.94 4.02 -7.09
CA GLU A 29 -29.93 3.30 -6.30
C GLU A 29 -29.50 2.01 -6.99
N LYS A 30 -28.20 1.74 -7.02
CA LYS A 30 -27.64 0.50 -7.53
C LYS A 30 -26.95 -0.27 -6.40
N PRO A 31 -27.18 -1.60 -6.27
CA PRO A 31 -26.37 -2.45 -5.40
C PRO A 31 -24.89 -2.31 -5.78
N SER A 32 -24.08 -1.80 -4.84
CA SER A 32 -22.65 -1.59 -5.03
C SER A 32 -21.78 -2.52 -4.19
N ASP A 33 -22.43 -3.35 -3.36
CA ASP A 33 -21.77 -4.34 -2.53
C ASP A 33 -21.14 -5.43 -3.40
N GLN A 34 -19.93 -5.82 -3.05
CA GLN A 34 -19.12 -6.78 -3.80
C GLN A 34 -18.88 -8.03 -2.96
N ILE A 35 -19.14 -9.19 -3.56
CA ILE A 35 -18.73 -10.48 -3.04
C ILE A 35 -17.70 -11.03 -4.01
N GLU A 36 -16.48 -11.23 -3.51
CA GLU A 36 -15.37 -11.81 -4.24
C GLU A 36 -15.16 -13.22 -3.73
N LEU A 37 -15.30 -14.20 -4.61
CA LEU A 37 -14.82 -15.55 -4.39
C LEU A 37 -13.86 -15.87 -5.52
N SER A 38 -12.58 -16.02 -5.20
CA SER A 38 -11.58 -16.44 -6.18
C SER A 38 -10.84 -17.68 -5.70
N GLY A 39 -10.58 -18.58 -6.63
CA GLY A 39 -9.85 -19.81 -6.42
C GLY A 39 -8.85 -19.99 -7.54
N GLY A 40 -7.65 -20.48 -7.20
CA GLY A 40 -6.60 -20.75 -8.17
C GLY A 40 -5.74 -21.93 -7.73
N TRP A 41 -4.94 -22.44 -8.66
CA TRP A 41 -3.94 -23.47 -8.39
C TRP A 41 -2.56 -22.90 -8.68
N GLY A 42 -1.64 -22.96 -7.72
CA GLY A 42 -0.29 -22.45 -7.87
C GLY A 42 0.66 -23.06 -6.84
N GLY A 43 1.91 -23.36 -7.25
CA GLY A 43 2.90 -23.97 -6.36
C GLY A 43 2.47 -25.34 -5.79
N GLY A 44 1.65 -26.08 -6.53
CA GLY A 44 1.12 -27.39 -6.11
C GLY A 44 -0.02 -27.31 -5.09
N ARG A 45 -0.69 -26.16 -4.94
CA ARG A 45 -1.73 -25.94 -3.91
C ARG A 45 -2.89 -25.12 -4.42
N VAL A 46 -4.04 -25.31 -3.78
CA VAL A 46 -5.21 -24.45 -3.94
C VAL A 46 -4.99 -23.14 -3.16
N VAL A 47 -5.17 -22.02 -3.85
CA VAL A 47 -5.24 -20.68 -3.26
C VAL A 47 -6.70 -20.24 -3.33
N GLY A 48 -7.25 -19.78 -2.21
CA GLY A 48 -8.61 -19.26 -2.12
C GLY A 48 -8.62 -17.86 -1.51
N THR A 49 -9.47 -16.99 -2.05
CA THR A 49 -9.81 -15.70 -1.48
C THR A 49 -11.33 -15.60 -1.34
N LEU A 50 -11.77 -15.18 -0.16
CA LEU A 50 -13.12 -14.73 0.11
C LEU A 50 -13.06 -13.26 0.53
N GLY A 51 -13.73 -12.38 -0.21
CA GLY A 51 -13.86 -10.97 0.08
C GLY A 51 -15.32 -10.56 0.10
N ILE A 52 -15.71 -9.77 1.10
CA ILE A 52 -17.00 -9.10 1.16
C ILE A 52 -16.72 -7.62 1.39
N SER A 53 -17.29 -6.76 0.56
CA SER A 53 -17.15 -5.31 0.68
C SER A 53 -18.52 -4.66 0.53
N PHE A 54 -19.02 -4.10 1.63
CA PHE A 54 -20.21 -3.27 1.64
C PHE A 54 -19.79 -1.82 1.43
N THR A 55 -20.36 -1.16 0.43
CA THR A 55 -19.93 0.20 0.02
C THR A 55 -20.83 1.30 0.56
N ASN A 56 -22.04 0.96 1.00
CA ASN A 56 -23.01 1.90 1.58
C ASN A 56 -23.48 1.45 2.98
N PHE A 57 -22.55 1.02 3.83
CA PHE A 57 -22.82 0.62 5.21
C PHE A 57 -23.23 1.81 6.08
N ALA A 58 -24.04 1.56 7.12
CA ALA A 58 -24.47 2.58 8.08
C ALA A 58 -24.19 2.16 9.54
N ALA A 59 -23.05 2.56 10.08
CA ALA A 59 -22.68 2.32 11.47
C ALA A 59 -23.67 2.97 12.45
N SER A 60 -24.24 4.13 12.11
CA SER A 60 -25.23 4.82 12.95
C SER A 60 -26.53 4.02 13.16
N LYS A 61 -26.79 3.05 12.27
CA LYS A 61 -27.98 2.20 12.27
C LYS A 61 -27.72 0.78 12.78
N MET A 62 -26.50 0.44 13.18
CA MET A 62 -26.11 -0.92 13.61
C MET A 62 -26.90 -1.40 14.84
N PHE A 63 -27.15 -0.53 15.81
CA PHE A 63 -27.87 -0.87 17.04
C PHE A 63 -29.37 -0.51 16.99
N LYS A 64 -29.88 -0.03 15.86
CA LYS A 64 -31.31 0.30 15.70
C LYS A 64 -32.10 -0.97 15.33
N LYS A 65 -33.24 -1.19 15.98
CA LYS A 65 -34.13 -2.31 15.64
C LYS A 65 -34.77 -2.07 14.26
N GLY A 66 -34.86 -3.12 13.43
CA GLY A 66 -35.55 -3.09 12.14
C GLY A 66 -34.75 -2.54 10.95
N THR A 67 -33.52 -2.05 11.16
CA THR A 67 -32.62 -1.54 10.09
C THR A 67 -31.82 -2.64 9.39
N TRP A 68 -31.91 -3.88 9.88
CA TRP A 68 -31.17 -5.03 9.38
C TRP A 68 -31.94 -5.75 8.28
N ARG A 69 -31.61 -5.46 7.00
CA ARG A 69 -32.06 -6.23 5.83
C ARG A 69 -31.06 -6.16 4.66
N PRO A 70 -30.05 -7.06 4.53
CA PRO A 70 -29.47 -7.93 5.57
C PRO A 70 -28.45 -7.20 6.46
N ILE A 71 -27.97 -6.02 6.05
CA ILE A 71 -27.08 -5.13 6.83
C ILE A 71 -27.65 -3.71 6.85
N PRO A 72 -27.32 -2.87 7.84
CA PRO A 72 -27.71 -1.46 7.85
C PRO A 72 -27.00 -0.66 6.75
N THR A 73 -27.75 0.13 5.98
CA THR A 73 -27.22 0.92 4.86
C THR A 73 -27.60 2.41 4.92
N GLY A 74 -26.87 3.24 4.17
CA GLY A 74 -27.23 4.63 3.87
C GLY A 74 -26.30 5.72 4.43
N ASP A 75 -25.20 5.40 5.13
CA ASP A 75 -24.24 6.41 5.59
C ASP A 75 -23.06 6.57 4.58
N GLY A 76 -23.05 5.83 3.47
CA GLY A 76 -21.95 5.86 2.49
C GLY A 76 -20.63 5.28 3.01
N GLN A 77 -20.63 4.64 4.18
CA GLN A 77 -19.44 4.05 4.79
C GLN A 77 -19.08 2.75 4.08
N ARG A 78 -17.79 2.44 4.04
CA ARG A 78 -17.31 1.17 3.49
C ARG A 78 -16.90 0.22 4.61
N LEU A 79 -17.41 -1.00 4.56
CA LEU A 79 -17.03 -2.09 5.47
C LEU A 79 -16.54 -3.26 4.62
N SER A 80 -15.33 -3.74 4.85
CA SER A 80 -14.78 -4.87 4.10
C SER A 80 -14.14 -5.90 5.02
N LEU A 81 -14.45 -7.17 4.73
CA LEU A 81 -13.83 -8.35 5.32
C LEU A 81 -13.21 -9.17 4.19
N ARG A 82 -11.94 -9.51 4.32
CA ARG A 82 -11.22 -10.33 3.33
C ARG A 82 -10.42 -11.41 4.03
N ALA A 83 -10.58 -12.64 3.58
CA ALA A 83 -9.79 -13.79 3.99
C ALA A 83 -9.13 -14.40 2.76
N GLN A 84 -7.84 -14.67 2.83
CA GLN A 84 -7.07 -15.34 1.78
C GLN A 84 -6.22 -16.44 2.39
N SER A 85 -6.15 -17.58 1.72
CA SER A 85 -5.38 -18.73 2.18
C SER A 85 -4.84 -19.54 1.02
N ASN A 86 -3.64 -20.11 1.16
CA ASN A 86 -3.12 -21.17 0.29
C ASN A 86 -2.89 -22.48 1.09
N GLY A 87 -3.67 -22.66 2.15
CA GLY A 87 -3.57 -23.76 3.10
C GLY A 87 -2.83 -23.36 4.38
N LEU A 88 -1.89 -24.20 4.82
CA LEU A 88 -1.14 -23.96 6.05
C LEU A 88 0.03 -22.99 5.85
N PHE A 89 0.48 -22.77 4.61
CA PHE A 89 1.65 -21.95 4.31
C PHE A 89 1.41 -20.46 4.45
N PHE A 90 0.23 -19.99 4.05
CA PHE A 90 -0.14 -18.59 4.12
C PHE A 90 -1.62 -18.46 4.42
N GLN A 91 -1.94 -17.60 5.39
CA GLN A 91 -3.29 -17.19 5.73
C GLN A 91 -3.27 -15.69 6.04
N SER A 92 -4.25 -14.96 5.52
CA SER A 92 -4.40 -13.54 5.79
C SER A 92 -5.86 -13.19 5.99
N TYR A 93 -6.16 -12.54 7.10
CA TYR A 93 -7.49 -12.09 7.49
C TYR A 93 -7.42 -10.58 7.69
N ASN A 94 -8.26 -9.84 6.98
CA ASN A 94 -8.27 -8.38 7.00
C ASN A 94 -9.70 -7.88 7.18
N PHE A 95 -9.88 -6.99 8.13
CA PHE A 95 -11.08 -6.21 8.34
C PHE A 95 -10.75 -4.74 8.17
N SER A 96 -11.59 -4.00 7.45
CA SER A 96 -11.45 -2.56 7.29
C SER A 96 -12.80 -1.86 7.29
N PHE A 97 -12.82 -0.67 7.87
CA PHE A 97 -13.94 0.26 7.91
C PHE A 97 -13.46 1.63 7.43
N THR A 98 -14.28 2.34 6.65
CA THR A 98 -13.99 3.70 6.18
C THR A 98 -15.23 4.57 6.27
N GLU A 99 -15.12 5.69 6.98
CA GLU A 99 -16.07 6.80 6.98
C GLU A 99 -15.50 7.91 6.07
N PRO A 100 -16.02 8.10 4.85
CA PRO A 100 -15.47 9.05 3.88
C PRO A 100 -15.75 10.53 4.19
N TRP A 101 -16.76 10.84 5.02
CA TRP A 101 -17.21 12.20 5.34
C TRP A 101 -17.27 12.43 6.84
N LEU A 102 -16.16 12.19 7.55
CA LEU A 102 -16.04 12.47 8.97
C LEU A 102 -16.35 13.96 9.25
N GLY A 103 -17.44 14.21 10.00
CA GLY A 103 -17.95 15.54 10.30
C GLY A 103 -18.92 16.13 9.26
N GLY A 104 -19.29 15.36 8.22
CA GLY A 104 -20.40 15.61 7.29
C GLY A 104 -20.23 16.73 6.27
N LYS A 105 -19.40 17.75 6.55
CA LYS A 105 -19.26 18.95 5.70
C LYS A 105 -18.12 18.90 4.68
N LYS A 106 -17.07 18.14 4.99
CA LYS A 106 -15.85 18.05 4.16
C LYS A 106 -15.50 16.58 3.96
N PRO A 107 -14.86 16.22 2.83
CA PRO A 107 -14.40 14.87 2.56
C PRO A 107 -13.16 14.56 3.41
N ASN A 108 -13.38 14.41 4.71
CA ASN A 108 -12.39 13.94 5.66
C ASN A 108 -12.63 12.45 5.86
N SER A 109 -11.73 11.60 5.36
CA SER A 109 -11.88 10.17 5.56
C SER A 109 -11.30 9.75 6.90
N LEU A 110 -12.02 8.88 7.62
CA LEU A 110 -11.52 8.10 8.75
C LEU A 110 -11.48 6.64 8.33
N SER A 111 -10.32 6.00 8.44
CA SER A 111 -10.16 4.58 8.18
C SER A 111 -9.72 3.85 9.44
N VAL A 112 -10.26 2.64 9.64
CA VAL A 112 -9.85 1.72 10.69
C VAL A 112 -9.64 0.37 10.05
N SER A 113 -8.51 -0.28 10.29
CA SER A 113 -8.24 -1.63 9.82
C SER A 113 -7.59 -2.48 10.89
N VAL A 114 -7.92 -3.77 10.89
CA VAL A 114 -7.25 -4.79 11.68
C VAL A 114 -6.97 -5.99 10.80
N TRP A 115 -5.78 -6.56 10.93
CA TRP A 115 -5.40 -7.71 10.12
C TRP A 115 -4.56 -8.69 10.91
N ARG A 116 -4.63 -9.94 10.49
CA ARG A 116 -3.75 -11.00 10.94
C ARG A 116 -3.25 -11.79 9.75
N SER A 117 -1.94 -11.96 9.69
CA SER A 117 -1.28 -12.71 8.63
C SER A 117 -0.37 -13.76 9.25
N ILE A 118 -0.39 -14.96 8.68
CA ILE A 118 0.35 -16.13 9.15
C ILE A 118 1.09 -16.71 7.95
N GLN A 119 2.40 -16.85 8.09
CA GLN A 119 3.25 -17.58 7.15
C GLN A 119 3.90 -18.76 7.87
N SER A 120 3.99 -19.91 7.23
CA SER A 120 4.68 -21.08 7.81
C SER A 120 5.29 -21.99 6.76
N ASN A 121 6.07 -22.97 7.20
CA ASN A 121 6.56 -24.07 6.37
C ASN A 121 5.50 -25.14 6.03
N GLY A 122 4.23 -24.90 6.37
CA GLY A 122 3.11 -25.77 6.01
C GLY A 122 2.85 -26.94 6.94
N GLN A 123 3.66 -27.09 7.97
CA GLN A 123 3.45 -28.10 9.00
C GLN A 123 2.22 -27.76 9.86
N PRO A 124 1.38 -28.71 10.29
CA PRO A 124 0.26 -28.43 11.18
C PRO A 124 0.77 -27.89 12.53
N LYS A 125 -0.04 -27.07 13.21
CA LYS A 125 0.32 -26.49 14.51
C LYS A 125 0.44 -27.54 15.62
N MET A 126 -0.40 -28.57 15.57
CA MET A 126 -0.44 -29.67 16.54
C MET A 126 -0.32 -31.01 15.81
N ILE A 127 0.38 -31.97 16.40
CA ILE A 127 0.41 -33.39 16.01
C ILE A 127 0.12 -34.19 17.27
N GLU A 128 -0.89 -35.07 17.24
CA GLU A 128 -1.28 -35.91 18.40
C GLU A 128 -1.46 -35.07 19.70
N ASP A 129 -2.13 -33.92 19.58
CA ASP A 129 -2.37 -32.95 20.65
C ASP A 129 -1.11 -32.31 21.29
N GLN A 130 0.07 -32.54 20.71
CA GLN A 130 1.32 -31.87 21.08
C GLN A 130 1.68 -30.76 20.08
N ILE A 131 2.40 -29.75 20.56
CA ILE A 131 2.91 -28.67 19.69
C ILE A 131 3.92 -29.27 18.71
N ASN A 132 3.73 -29.00 17.42
CA ASN A 132 4.65 -29.47 16.40
C ASN A 132 5.92 -28.61 16.37
N GLU A 133 7.01 -29.13 16.94
CA GLU A 133 8.32 -28.45 16.95
C GLU A 133 8.89 -28.22 15.54
N ALA A 134 8.51 -29.05 14.57
CA ALA A 134 8.95 -28.89 13.17
C ALA A 134 8.24 -27.72 12.46
N ARG A 135 7.26 -27.06 13.09
CA ARG A 135 6.54 -25.92 12.48
C ARG A 135 7.31 -24.62 12.69
N THR A 136 7.82 -24.07 11.60
CA THR A 136 8.33 -22.69 11.57
C THR A 136 7.23 -21.74 11.12
N SER A 137 7.12 -20.56 11.75
CA SER A 137 6.08 -19.59 11.41
C SER A 137 6.42 -18.14 11.75
N LEU A 138 5.90 -17.23 10.92
CA LEU A 138 5.81 -15.80 11.16
C LEU A 138 4.34 -15.42 11.28
N GLU A 139 3.94 -14.89 12.43
CA GLU A 139 2.61 -14.35 12.65
C GLU A 139 2.68 -12.84 12.88
N ILE A 140 1.82 -12.11 12.19
CA ILE A 140 1.75 -10.65 12.28
C ILE A 140 0.31 -10.26 12.55
N THR A 141 0.09 -9.56 13.65
CA THR A 141 -1.20 -8.97 13.99
C THR A 141 -1.07 -7.47 13.97
N GLY A 142 -1.90 -6.79 13.19
CA GLY A 142 -1.83 -5.35 13.02
C GLY A 142 -3.17 -4.67 13.21
N ALA A 143 -3.11 -3.41 13.63
CA ALA A 143 -4.22 -2.50 13.68
C ALA A 143 -3.76 -1.13 13.19
N GLN A 144 -4.63 -0.40 12.50
CA GLN A 144 -4.34 0.94 12.00
C GLN A 144 -5.57 1.82 12.07
N ILE A 145 -5.35 3.07 12.43
CA ILE A 145 -6.32 4.16 12.29
C ILE A 145 -5.73 5.25 11.41
N GLY A 146 -6.50 5.75 10.46
CA GLY A 146 -6.06 6.73 9.47
C GLY A 146 -7.05 7.87 9.31
N LEU A 147 -6.52 9.06 9.05
CA LEU A 147 -7.26 10.27 8.71
C LEU A 147 -6.74 10.81 7.37
N GLY A 148 -7.64 10.99 6.40
CA GLY A 148 -7.33 11.57 5.10
C GLY A 148 -8.09 12.88 4.90
N GLN A 149 -7.42 13.87 4.32
CA GLN A 149 -8.02 15.18 4.04
C GLN A 149 -7.51 15.70 2.70
N ARG A 150 -8.40 16.31 1.92
CA ARG A 150 -8.04 17.10 0.74
C ARG A 150 -7.75 18.53 1.17
N TRP A 151 -6.52 18.99 0.93
CA TRP A 151 -6.13 20.37 1.20
C TRP A 151 -6.42 21.23 -0.01
N LYS A 152 -6.97 22.43 0.22
CA LYS A 152 -7.27 23.42 -0.86
C LYS A 152 -6.09 24.35 -1.16
N LYS A 153 -5.08 24.33 -0.29
CA LYS A 153 -3.86 25.12 -0.43
C LYS A 153 -2.67 24.15 -0.42
N PRO A 154 -1.66 24.36 -1.28
CA PRO A 154 -1.55 25.48 -2.22
C PRO A 154 -2.44 25.36 -3.48
N ASP A 155 -2.95 24.17 -3.81
CA ASP A 155 -3.99 23.97 -4.82
C ASP A 155 -4.93 22.80 -4.41
N ASP A 156 -5.98 22.55 -5.21
CA ASP A 156 -6.97 21.51 -4.91
C ASP A 156 -6.48 20.07 -5.21
N TRP A 157 -5.27 19.86 -5.71
CA TRP A 157 -4.73 18.51 -5.97
C TRP A 157 -4.00 17.92 -4.77
N PHE A 158 -3.89 18.66 -3.66
CA PHE A 158 -3.22 18.18 -2.45
C PHE A 158 -4.11 17.28 -1.60
N VAL A 159 -3.54 16.14 -1.21
CA VAL A 159 -4.13 15.20 -0.27
C VAL A 159 -3.12 14.93 0.82
N PHE A 160 -3.56 15.08 2.07
CA PHE A 160 -2.79 14.72 3.24
C PHE A 160 -3.44 13.50 3.91
N GLN A 161 -2.63 12.52 4.25
CA GLN A 161 -3.05 11.33 4.99
C GLN A 161 -2.13 11.14 6.19
N SER A 162 -2.71 10.90 7.35
CA SER A 162 -2.00 10.54 8.56
C SER A 162 -2.56 9.24 9.10
N SER A 163 -1.71 8.31 9.54
CA SER A 163 -2.18 7.07 10.14
C SER A 163 -1.27 6.60 11.26
N LEU A 164 -1.89 6.09 12.32
CA LEU A 164 -1.20 5.42 13.41
C LEU A 164 -1.41 3.92 13.25
N SER A 165 -0.32 3.16 13.14
CA SER A 165 -0.34 1.71 12.97
C SER A 165 0.43 1.03 14.09
N TYR A 166 -0.11 -0.07 14.59
CA TYR A 166 0.57 -0.98 15.50
C TYR A 166 0.65 -2.37 14.85
N GLN A 167 1.83 -2.96 14.83
CA GLN A 167 2.06 -4.32 14.33
C GLN A 167 2.83 -5.12 15.39
N HIS A 168 2.30 -6.29 15.73
CA HIS A 168 2.93 -7.27 16.60
C HIS A 168 3.41 -8.46 15.76
N PHE A 169 4.71 -8.69 15.77
CA PHE A 169 5.39 -9.80 15.10
C PHE A 169 5.67 -10.89 16.11
N ASN A 170 5.38 -12.13 15.76
CA ASN A 170 5.70 -13.33 16.54
C ASN A 170 6.37 -14.35 15.61
N LEU A 171 7.64 -14.64 15.88
CA LEU A 171 8.49 -15.50 15.09
C LEU A 171 8.75 -16.80 15.84
N ASN A 172 8.55 -17.92 15.16
CA ASN A 172 8.89 -19.27 15.62
C ASN A 172 9.78 -19.92 14.57
N ASP A 173 11.07 -20.00 14.87
CA ASP A 173 12.15 -20.52 14.03
C ASP A 173 12.09 -20.04 12.57
N PHE A 174 11.79 -18.75 12.39
CA PHE A 174 11.59 -18.12 11.10
C PHE A 174 12.81 -17.26 10.72
N GLY A 175 13.91 -17.89 10.31
CA GLY A 175 15.23 -17.26 10.13
C GLY A 175 15.54 -16.63 8.75
N SER A 176 14.56 -16.46 7.85
CA SER A 176 14.89 -16.14 6.44
C SER A 176 15.12 -14.65 6.14
N PHE A 177 14.63 -13.72 6.96
CA PHE A 177 14.62 -12.28 6.63
C PHE A 177 14.82 -11.32 7.81
N PHE A 178 14.68 -11.81 9.04
CA PHE A 178 14.94 -11.03 10.25
C PHE A 178 16.33 -11.39 10.78
N SER A 179 16.96 -10.47 11.51
CA SER A 179 18.24 -10.75 12.16
C SER A 179 18.12 -11.76 13.32
N PHE A 180 16.89 -12.17 13.66
CA PHE A 180 16.58 -13.19 14.66
C PHE A 180 15.45 -14.11 14.15
N SER A 181 15.51 -15.40 14.48
CA SER A 181 14.53 -16.40 14.04
C SER A 181 13.40 -16.66 15.03
N ASN A 182 13.60 -16.32 16.31
CA ASN A 182 12.68 -16.60 17.40
C ASN A 182 12.42 -15.35 18.24
N GLY A 183 11.15 -15.09 18.54
CA GLY A 183 10.76 -14.07 19.50
C GLY A 183 9.65 -13.15 19.01
N ARG A 184 9.56 -11.97 19.64
CA ARG A 184 8.45 -11.03 19.44
C ARG A 184 8.95 -9.60 19.27
N ALA A 185 8.41 -8.89 18.28
CA ALA A 185 8.70 -7.48 18.05
C ALA A 185 7.42 -6.66 17.92
N ASN A 186 7.48 -5.39 18.33
CA ASN A 186 6.38 -4.46 18.31
C ASN A 186 6.78 -3.23 17.49
N ASN A 187 5.96 -2.87 16.51
CA ASN A 187 6.17 -1.73 15.64
C ASN A 187 4.96 -0.80 15.76
N LEU A 188 5.09 0.25 16.56
CA LEU A 188 4.14 1.36 16.63
C LEU A 188 4.69 2.50 15.78
N ALA A 189 4.00 2.86 14.71
CA ALA A 189 4.46 3.87 13.77
C ALA A 189 3.35 4.85 13.40
N LEU A 190 3.73 6.13 13.29
CA LEU A 190 2.93 7.17 12.66
C LEU A 190 3.41 7.34 11.22
N THR A 191 2.49 7.26 10.26
CA THR A 191 2.75 7.52 8.85
C THR A 191 2.04 8.78 8.41
N ALA A 192 2.78 9.77 7.92
CA ALA A 192 2.24 10.95 7.26
C ALA A 192 2.59 10.91 5.77
N VAL A 193 1.59 11.14 4.91
CA VAL A 193 1.73 11.19 3.46
C VAL A 193 1.15 12.49 2.94
N LEU A 194 1.96 13.25 2.22
CA LEU A 194 1.53 14.42 1.48
C LEU A 194 1.67 14.12 -0.01
N GLY A 195 0.54 14.09 -0.70
CA GLY A 195 0.47 13.85 -2.14
C GLY A 195 -0.09 15.06 -2.88
N ARG A 196 0.38 15.29 -4.10
CA ARG A 196 -0.23 16.19 -5.09
C ARG A 196 -0.44 15.41 -6.39
N ASN A 197 -1.69 15.18 -6.76
CA ASN A 197 -2.04 14.40 -7.95
C ASN A 197 -2.89 15.22 -8.92
N SER A 198 -2.29 15.59 -10.05
CA SER A 198 -2.89 16.40 -11.11
C SER A 198 -2.93 15.66 -12.45
N VAL A 199 -2.89 14.32 -12.44
CA VAL A 199 -2.89 13.51 -13.66
C VAL A 199 -4.22 13.64 -14.41
N SER A 200 -4.13 13.69 -15.74
CA SER A 200 -5.30 13.92 -16.61
C SER A 200 -6.30 12.76 -16.64
N ASP A 201 -5.79 11.54 -16.56
CA ASP A 201 -6.58 10.30 -16.69
C ASP A 201 -5.96 9.21 -15.80
N PRO A 202 -6.76 8.34 -15.13
CA PRO A 202 -6.23 7.28 -14.26
C PRO A 202 -5.53 6.12 -14.99
N ILE A 203 -5.95 5.78 -16.21
CA ILE A 203 -5.50 4.58 -16.95
C ILE A 203 -4.38 4.95 -17.92
N PHE A 204 -4.59 6.00 -18.72
CA PHE A 204 -3.62 6.54 -19.67
C PHE A 204 -3.44 8.06 -19.48
N PRO A 205 -2.68 8.49 -18.45
CA PRO A 205 -2.39 9.90 -18.26
C PRO A 205 -1.59 10.46 -19.44
N THR A 206 -2.06 11.57 -20.01
CA THR A 206 -1.42 12.27 -21.12
C THR A 206 -0.66 13.50 -20.67
N TRP A 207 -1.10 14.13 -19.58
CA TRP A 207 -0.43 15.26 -18.95
C TRP A 207 -0.61 15.24 -17.43
N GLY A 208 0.19 16.06 -16.75
CA GLY A 208 0.11 16.27 -15.31
C GLY A 208 1.22 15.58 -14.54
N SER A 209 1.04 15.50 -13.23
CA SER A 209 2.07 14.99 -12.32
C SER A 209 1.44 14.29 -11.12
N ASN A 210 2.17 13.36 -10.54
CA ASN A 210 1.84 12.72 -9.29
C ASN A 210 3.08 12.74 -8.40
N VAL A 211 3.04 13.53 -7.32
CA VAL A 211 4.16 13.68 -6.38
C VAL A 211 3.68 13.27 -5.00
N GLU A 212 4.43 12.39 -4.34
CA GLU A 212 4.13 11.87 -3.01
C GLU A 212 5.37 11.91 -2.13
N VAL A 213 5.20 12.48 -0.93
CA VAL A 213 6.20 12.44 0.14
C VAL A 213 5.57 11.68 1.30
N SER A 214 6.23 10.62 1.76
CA SER A 214 5.78 9.79 2.87
C SER A 214 6.85 9.69 3.94
N VAL A 215 6.43 9.87 5.20
CA VAL A 215 7.26 9.69 6.38
C VAL A 215 6.57 8.70 7.29
N LYS A 216 7.24 7.59 7.63
CA LYS A 216 6.81 6.61 8.62
C LYS A 216 7.80 6.60 9.76
N ALA A 217 7.37 6.94 10.97
CA ALA A 217 8.24 7.14 12.11
C ALA A 217 7.70 6.40 13.34
N THR A 218 8.59 5.72 14.05
CA THR A 218 8.26 5.12 15.36
C THR A 218 8.59 6.11 16.48
N PRO A 219 8.08 5.91 17.71
CA PRO A 219 8.65 6.59 18.87
C PRO A 219 10.18 6.32 18.98
N PRO A 220 10.98 7.32 19.37
CA PRO A 220 12.41 7.15 19.60
C PRO A 220 12.64 6.46 20.96
N TYR A 221 12.38 5.16 21.04
CA TYR A 221 12.45 4.40 22.30
C TYR A 221 13.80 4.52 23.01
N SER A 222 14.90 4.61 22.27
CA SER A 222 16.25 4.82 22.77
C SER A 222 16.41 6.10 23.61
N ALA A 223 15.57 7.12 23.41
CA ALA A 223 15.61 8.35 24.20
C ALA A 223 14.99 8.19 25.60
N PHE A 224 14.14 7.16 25.79
CA PHE A 224 13.44 6.91 27.05
C PHE A 224 13.97 5.68 27.80
N ARG A 225 14.86 4.92 27.18
CA ARG A 225 15.48 3.72 27.77
C ARG A 225 16.73 4.09 28.57
N PRO A 226 17.03 3.31 29.64
CA PRO A 226 18.33 3.39 30.31
C PRO A 226 19.50 3.20 29.32
N LEU A 227 20.62 3.88 29.57
CA LEU A 227 21.78 3.88 28.67
C LEU A 227 22.42 2.49 28.53
N ASP A 228 22.30 1.67 29.55
CA ASP A 228 22.76 0.28 29.66
C ASP A 228 21.77 -0.72 29.03
N TYR A 229 20.60 -0.30 28.55
CA TYR A 229 19.62 -1.22 27.94
C TYR A 229 20.17 -2.02 26.76
N TYR A 230 21.13 -1.46 26.02
CA TYR A 230 21.69 -2.07 24.82
C TYR A 230 22.99 -2.85 25.10
N GLU A 231 23.42 -2.91 26.36
CA GLU A 231 24.67 -3.55 26.80
C GLU A 231 24.37 -4.52 27.95
N ASN A 232 24.96 -5.71 27.92
CA ASN A 232 24.92 -6.65 29.02
C ASN A 232 25.88 -6.18 30.14
N ALA A 233 25.80 -6.80 31.32
CA ALA A 233 26.67 -6.45 32.46
C ALA A 233 28.18 -6.64 32.19
N ASP A 234 28.53 -7.43 31.18
CA ASP A 234 29.91 -7.67 30.70
C ASP A 234 30.35 -6.68 29.60
N GLY A 235 29.50 -5.73 29.21
CA GLY A 235 29.73 -4.75 28.15
C GLY A 235 29.49 -5.29 26.73
N SER A 236 29.05 -6.54 26.56
CA SER A 236 28.67 -7.07 25.25
C SER A 236 27.31 -6.52 24.79
N PRO A 237 27.05 -6.34 23.48
CA PRO A 237 25.75 -5.90 23.01
C PRO A 237 24.65 -6.92 23.35
N VAL A 238 23.46 -6.44 23.74
CA VAL A 238 22.30 -7.33 23.93
C VAL A 238 21.93 -8.05 22.63
N ASP A 239 21.28 -9.21 22.76
CA ASP A 239 20.78 -9.98 21.64
C ASP A 239 19.76 -9.20 20.81
N ASP A 240 19.64 -9.55 19.53
CA ASP A 240 18.80 -8.83 18.57
C ASP A 240 17.31 -8.88 18.92
N GLN A 241 16.83 -9.96 19.53
CA GLN A 241 15.45 -10.08 19.97
C GLN A 241 15.15 -9.10 21.11
N THR A 242 16.06 -8.93 22.06
CA THR A 242 15.96 -7.89 23.10
C THR A 242 16.04 -6.50 22.49
N ARG A 243 17.05 -6.26 21.63
CA ARG A 243 17.31 -4.97 20.98
C ARG A 243 16.10 -4.44 20.20
N TYR A 244 15.49 -5.30 19.38
CA TYR A 244 14.42 -4.93 18.45
C TYR A 244 13.01 -5.28 18.96
N ARG A 245 12.85 -5.60 20.25
CA ARG A 245 11.54 -5.88 20.87
C ARG A 245 10.53 -4.76 20.66
N TRP A 246 10.98 -3.51 20.69
CA TRP A 246 10.25 -2.39 20.10
C TRP A 246 11.13 -1.75 19.03
N VAL A 247 10.62 -1.78 17.82
CA VAL A 247 11.34 -1.36 16.62
C VAL A 247 11.44 0.16 16.59
N GLU A 248 12.61 0.67 16.25
CA GLU A 248 12.93 2.10 16.27
C GLU A 248 13.54 2.54 14.92
N TYR A 249 12.83 3.40 14.16
CA TYR A 249 13.30 3.94 12.88
C TYR A 249 12.44 5.11 12.39
N HIS A 250 12.97 5.84 11.41
CA HIS A 250 12.18 6.70 10.53
C HIS A 250 12.45 6.37 9.06
N LYS A 251 11.40 6.22 8.28
CA LYS A 251 11.43 5.88 6.86
C LYS A 251 10.86 7.03 6.06
N TRP A 252 11.64 7.51 5.09
CA TRP A 252 11.30 8.59 4.17
C TRP A 252 11.17 8.02 2.78
N LYS A 253 10.11 8.41 2.07
CA LYS A 253 9.92 8.08 0.66
C LYS A 253 9.49 9.30 -0.10
N VAL A 254 10.12 9.52 -1.25
CA VAL A 254 9.72 10.55 -2.21
C VAL A 254 9.50 9.84 -3.53
N LYS A 255 8.31 9.98 -4.09
CA LYS A 255 7.95 9.50 -5.42
C LYS A 255 7.46 10.67 -6.23
N ALA A 256 7.94 10.81 -7.45
CA ALA A 256 7.48 11.83 -8.36
C ALA A 256 7.36 11.27 -9.78
N GLU A 257 6.23 11.53 -10.42
CA GLU A 257 5.90 11.10 -11.78
C GLU A 257 5.39 12.30 -12.56
N TRP A 258 5.86 12.42 -13.80
CA TRP A 258 5.42 13.45 -14.74
C TRP A 258 5.02 12.81 -16.06
N TYR A 259 3.98 13.38 -16.66
CA TYR A 259 3.45 12.98 -17.95
C TYR A 259 3.51 14.19 -18.87
N THR A 260 4.24 14.05 -19.97
CA THR A 260 4.45 15.12 -20.94
C THR A 260 3.96 14.63 -22.31
N PRO A 261 2.94 15.27 -22.89
CA PRO A 261 2.54 14.95 -24.26
C PRO A 261 3.64 15.43 -25.21
N LEU A 262 4.16 14.53 -26.04
CA LEU A 262 5.18 14.85 -27.05
C LEU A 262 4.56 15.20 -28.40
N THR A 263 3.32 14.79 -28.64
CA THR A 263 2.57 15.14 -29.84
C THR A 263 1.27 15.83 -29.46
N GLN A 264 0.83 16.77 -30.29
CA GLN A 264 -0.52 17.32 -30.23
C GLN A 264 -1.33 16.63 -31.33
N SER A 265 -2.25 15.74 -30.95
CA SER A 265 -3.16 15.11 -31.90
C SER A 265 -4.53 15.78 -31.82
N GLY A 266 -5.04 16.23 -32.96
CA GLY A 266 -6.42 16.68 -33.14
C GLY A 266 -7.28 15.62 -33.84
N GLY A 267 -8.60 15.72 -33.73
CA GLY A 267 -9.57 14.77 -34.29
C GLY A 267 -10.45 14.09 -33.24
N GLU A 268 -11.38 13.24 -33.66
CA GLU A 268 -12.36 12.57 -32.79
C GLU A 268 -11.74 11.53 -31.83
N ASN A 269 -10.54 11.00 -32.14
CA ASN A 269 -9.81 10.04 -31.31
C ASN A 269 -8.30 10.35 -31.28
N PRO A 270 -7.87 11.39 -30.55
CA PRO A 270 -6.48 11.84 -30.58
C PRO A 270 -5.54 10.82 -29.93
N LYS A 271 -4.64 10.24 -30.74
CA LYS A 271 -3.55 9.39 -30.25
C LYS A 271 -2.37 10.26 -29.87
N THR A 272 -2.18 10.44 -28.57
CA THR A 272 -1.09 11.28 -28.03
C THR A 272 0.08 10.40 -27.61
N LEU A 273 1.25 10.65 -28.19
CA LEU A 273 2.51 10.07 -27.71
C LEU A 273 2.90 10.78 -26.41
N VAL A 274 3.15 10.02 -25.35
CA VAL A 274 3.40 10.55 -24.01
C VAL A 274 4.76 10.08 -23.51
N LEU A 275 5.56 11.02 -23.03
CA LEU A 275 6.74 10.72 -22.22
C LEU A 275 6.33 10.72 -20.75
N ARG A 276 6.47 9.57 -20.09
CA ARG A 276 6.43 9.47 -18.64
C ARG A 276 7.84 9.47 -18.10
N THR A 277 8.12 10.33 -17.13
CA THR A 277 9.34 10.28 -16.32
C THR A 277 8.98 10.11 -14.87
N ALA A 278 9.68 9.22 -14.17
CA ALA A 278 9.45 8.95 -12.76
C ALA A 278 10.78 8.84 -12.01
N ALA A 279 10.79 9.35 -10.79
CA ALA A 279 11.88 9.21 -9.84
C ALA A 279 11.32 8.83 -8.47
N GLY A 280 11.98 7.91 -7.80
CA GLY A 280 11.64 7.43 -6.48
C GLY A 280 12.90 7.26 -5.65
N VAL A 281 12.89 7.77 -4.42
CA VAL A 281 13.96 7.55 -3.43
C VAL A 281 13.33 7.15 -2.11
N GLY A 282 13.88 6.13 -1.49
CA GLY A 282 13.50 5.66 -0.17
C GLY A 282 14.72 5.60 0.74
N LEU A 283 14.55 6.02 2.00
CA LEU A 283 15.62 5.99 3.00
C LEU A 283 15.05 5.62 4.37
N ILE A 284 15.73 4.70 5.06
CA ILE A 284 15.50 4.34 6.45
C ILE A 284 16.66 4.88 7.27
N GLY A 285 16.33 5.68 8.29
CA GLY A 285 17.29 6.18 9.26
C GLY A 285 16.99 5.66 10.66
N GLN A 286 17.99 5.85 11.52
CA GLN A 286 17.97 5.50 12.94
C GLN A 286 18.04 6.78 13.77
N TYR A 287 17.29 6.86 14.88
CA TYR A 287 17.36 8.00 15.79
C TYR A 287 18.65 7.98 16.62
N ASN A 288 19.12 6.78 17.00
CA ASN A 288 20.31 6.58 17.82
C ASN A 288 21.13 5.42 17.26
N ARG A 289 22.45 5.61 17.18
CA ARG A 289 23.40 4.59 16.69
C ARG A 289 23.45 3.34 17.58
N ARG A 290 23.16 3.45 18.88
CA ARG A 290 23.13 2.31 19.81
C ARG A 290 21.97 1.36 19.57
N ALA A 291 20.82 1.89 19.11
CA ALA A 291 19.66 1.07 18.76
C ALA A 291 19.89 0.26 17.47
N GLY A 292 20.82 0.73 16.64
CA GLY A 292 21.11 0.12 15.34
C GLY A 292 20.04 0.41 14.30
N LEU A 293 20.30 -0.04 13.08
CA LEU A 293 19.40 0.12 11.95
C LEU A 293 18.36 -1.00 11.94
N SER A 294 17.08 -0.64 12.03
CA SER A 294 15.97 -1.59 12.07
C SER A 294 16.08 -2.69 10.98
N PRO A 295 15.96 -3.99 11.31
CA PRO A 295 15.88 -5.06 10.32
C PRO A 295 14.50 -5.11 9.62
N PHE A 296 13.53 -4.34 10.10
CA PHE A 296 12.19 -4.26 9.53
C PHE A 296 12.11 -3.18 8.44
N GLU A 297 11.10 -3.29 7.57
CA GLU A 297 10.73 -2.27 6.58
C GLU A 297 11.78 -2.03 5.48
N ARG A 298 12.77 -2.92 5.32
CA ARG A 298 13.86 -2.80 4.35
C ARG A 298 13.35 -2.75 2.90
N PHE A 299 14.15 -2.10 2.05
CA PHE A 299 13.89 -2.03 0.62
C PHE A 299 14.57 -3.18 -0.12
N TYR A 300 13.90 -3.70 -1.12
CA TYR A 300 14.41 -4.75 -2.00
C TYR A 300 14.19 -4.33 -3.46
N LEU A 301 15.09 -4.75 -4.35
CA LEU A 301 15.08 -4.31 -5.74
C LEU A 301 15.36 -5.47 -6.70
N GLY A 302 14.60 -5.53 -7.79
CA GLY A 302 14.86 -6.42 -8.91
C GLY A 302 13.63 -7.22 -9.34
N GLY A 303 13.58 -7.56 -10.62
CA GLY A 303 12.54 -8.39 -11.20
C GLY A 303 11.18 -7.73 -11.32
N VAL A 304 10.18 -8.56 -11.52
CA VAL A 304 8.78 -8.17 -11.71
C VAL A 304 7.92 -8.83 -10.66
N PHE A 305 8.48 -8.92 -9.45
CA PHE A 305 8.03 -9.70 -8.31
C PHE A 305 6.51 -9.83 -8.27
N LEU A 306 6.03 -10.98 -8.77
CA LEU A 306 4.63 -11.37 -8.83
C LEU A 306 4.29 -12.07 -7.53
N SER A 307 4.28 -11.37 -6.41
CA SER A 307 3.81 -11.99 -5.17
C SER A 307 3.03 -11.03 -4.29
N GLY A 308 1.76 -11.38 -4.12
CA GLY A 308 0.84 -10.82 -3.13
C GLY A 308 0.96 -11.49 -1.76
N PHE A 309 2.10 -12.14 -1.45
CA PHE A 309 2.29 -12.94 -0.22
C PHE A 309 3.47 -12.47 0.64
N VAL A 310 3.89 -11.21 0.49
CA VAL A 310 4.97 -10.61 1.28
C VAL A 310 4.39 -10.04 2.57
N LEU A 311 4.63 -10.70 3.70
CA LEU A 311 4.09 -10.32 5.01
C LEU A 311 5.11 -9.68 5.94
N ASP A 312 6.40 -9.96 5.72
CA ASP A 312 7.54 -9.58 6.55
C ASP A 312 7.91 -8.09 6.52
N GLY A 313 7.05 -7.24 5.95
CA GLY A 313 7.27 -5.79 5.90
C GLY A 313 8.30 -5.36 4.86
N ARG A 314 8.73 -6.25 3.95
CA ARG A 314 9.61 -5.88 2.84
C ARG A 314 8.91 -4.92 1.89
N GLU A 315 9.63 -3.88 1.47
CA GLU A 315 9.18 -3.00 0.39
C GLU A 315 9.95 -3.32 -0.88
N ILE A 316 9.30 -4.05 -1.79
CA ILE A 316 9.91 -4.52 -3.04
C ILE A 316 9.64 -3.51 -4.15
N LEU A 317 10.71 -3.05 -4.79
CA LEU A 317 10.68 -2.24 -5.99
C LEU A 317 11.06 -3.11 -7.18
N ASN A 318 10.15 -3.23 -8.13
CA ASN A 318 10.39 -3.96 -9.36
C ASN A 318 11.38 -3.19 -10.24
N LEU A 319 12.31 -3.89 -10.89
CA LEU A 319 13.18 -3.33 -11.92
C LEU A 319 13.30 -4.38 -13.03
N ARG A 320 12.68 -4.07 -14.18
CA ARG A 320 12.51 -5.03 -15.27
C ARG A 320 13.86 -5.38 -15.89
N GLY A 321 14.00 -6.60 -16.40
CA GLY A 321 15.22 -7.08 -17.04
C GLY A 321 16.28 -7.66 -16.09
N TYR A 322 15.97 -7.74 -14.79
CA TYR A 322 16.79 -8.40 -13.77
C TYR A 322 15.96 -9.49 -13.07
N ASP A 323 16.62 -10.43 -12.41
CA ASP A 323 15.93 -11.45 -11.60
C ASP A 323 15.36 -10.85 -10.32
N ASP A 324 14.34 -11.50 -9.76
CA ASP A 324 13.68 -11.07 -8.52
C ASP A 324 14.68 -10.88 -7.37
N LEU A 325 14.64 -9.69 -6.76
CA LEU A 325 15.48 -9.27 -5.63
C LEU A 325 17.01 -9.28 -5.89
N SER A 326 17.46 -9.56 -7.12
CA SER A 326 18.89 -9.73 -7.45
C SER A 326 19.75 -8.48 -7.28
N LEU A 327 19.14 -7.29 -7.27
CA LEU A 327 19.82 -6.01 -7.11
C LEU A 327 19.75 -5.47 -5.67
N THR A 328 19.37 -6.32 -4.72
CA THR A 328 19.23 -5.94 -3.31
C THR A 328 20.57 -6.05 -2.59
N ALA A 329 21.02 -4.94 -2.03
CA ALA A 329 22.18 -4.85 -1.14
C ALA A 329 21.74 -4.94 0.34
N PRO A 330 22.54 -5.53 1.24
CA PRO A 330 23.74 -6.32 0.95
C PRO A 330 23.40 -7.65 0.25
N ASP A 331 22.20 -8.16 0.49
CA ASP A 331 21.74 -9.42 -0.07
C ASP A 331 20.19 -9.51 -0.03
N ARG A 332 19.66 -10.56 -0.67
CA ARG A 332 18.22 -10.84 -0.83
C ARG A 332 17.47 -11.18 0.46
N ASN A 333 18.17 -11.51 1.55
CA ASN A 333 17.60 -11.85 2.84
C ASN A 333 17.56 -10.61 3.75
N THR A 334 18.61 -9.80 3.74
CA THR A 334 18.75 -8.65 4.64
C THR A 334 18.00 -7.40 4.18
N GLY A 335 18.07 -7.06 2.88
CA GLY A 335 17.48 -5.81 2.36
C GLY A 335 18.24 -4.53 2.71
N ALA A 336 17.95 -3.46 1.98
CA ALA A 336 18.67 -2.20 2.07
C ALA A 336 17.91 -1.12 2.87
N PRO A 337 18.60 -0.23 3.59
CA PRO A 337 17.98 0.98 4.13
C PRO A 337 17.72 2.05 3.07
N VAL A 338 18.44 2.05 1.95
CA VAL A 338 18.29 3.08 0.91
C VAL A 338 18.04 2.45 -0.44
N VAL A 339 17.12 3.04 -1.20
CA VAL A 339 16.80 2.67 -2.57
C VAL A 339 16.58 3.91 -3.41
N ALA A 340 16.98 3.85 -4.68
CA ALA A 340 16.58 4.81 -5.70
C ALA A 340 16.15 4.07 -6.95
N LYS A 341 15.07 4.55 -7.56
CA LYS A 341 14.57 4.04 -8.84
C LYS A 341 14.14 5.21 -9.72
N TYR A 342 14.54 5.15 -10.97
CA TYR A 342 14.25 6.08 -12.04
C TYR A 342 13.62 5.31 -13.20
N SER A 343 12.66 5.91 -13.88
CA SER A 343 12.01 5.32 -15.04
C SER A 343 11.66 6.39 -16.05
N ALA A 344 11.96 6.14 -17.31
CA ALA A 344 11.43 6.88 -18.44
C ALA A 344 10.66 5.90 -19.33
N GLU A 345 9.43 6.23 -19.69
CA GLU A 345 8.61 5.43 -20.60
C GLU A 345 8.06 6.31 -21.72
N LEU A 346 8.32 5.92 -22.96
CA LEU A 346 7.67 6.48 -24.14
C LEU A 346 6.44 5.63 -24.44
N ARG A 347 5.25 6.21 -24.36
CA ARG A 347 3.98 5.49 -24.41
C ARG A 347 3.14 5.94 -25.61
N TYR A 348 2.55 4.98 -26.30
CA TYR A 348 1.69 5.23 -27.45
C TYR A 348 0.36 4.47 -27.34
N PRO A 349 -0.79 5.16 -27.35
CA PRO A 349 -2.09 4.52 -27.23
C PRO A 349 -2.49 3.84 -28.55
N LEU A 350 -2.79 2.54 -28.49
CA LEU A 350 -3.39 1.79 -29.59
C LEU A 350 -4.91 1.90 -29.57
N SER A 351 -5.51 1.80 -28.38
CA SER A 351 -6.93 1.96 -28.09
C SER A 351 -7.11 2.83 -26.85
N THR A 352 -7.94 3.86 -26.96
CA THR A 352 -8.39 4.72 -25.85
C THR A 352 -9.82 4.39 -25.42
N ASN A 353 -10.37 3.26 -25.88
CA ASN A 353 -11.70 2.83 -25.48
C ASN A 353 -11.71 2.52 -23.97
N PRO A 354 -12.59 3.14 -23.17
CA PRO A 354 -12.68 2.87 -21.73
C PRO A 354 -12.93 1.39 -21.39
N SER A 355 -13.57 0.63 -22.28
CA SER A 355 -13.83 -0.80 -22.10
C SER A 355 -12.63 -1.70 -22.42
N ALA A 356 -11.63 -1.19 -23.14
CA ALA A 356 -10.42 -1.91 -23.51
C ALA A 356 -9.31 -0.91 -23.90
N THR A 357 -8.64 -0.35 -22.89
CA THR A 357 -7.56 0.61 -23.11
C THR A 357 -6.26 -0.14 -23.33
N ILE A 358 -5.63 0.07 -24.48
CA ILE A 358 -4.42 -0.65 -24.89
C ILE A 358 -3.38 0.36 -25.32
N TYR A 359 -2.17 0.26 -24.77
CA TYR A 359 -1.03 1.06 -25.20
C TYR A 359 0.26 0.27 -25.19
N THR A 360 1.14 0.62 -26.11
CA THR A 360 2.51 0.13 -26.15
C THR A 360 3.44 1.12 -25.45
N LEU A 361 4.57 0.62 -24.97
CA LEU A 361 5.58 1.45 -24.34
C LEU A 361 6.99 0.94 -24.65
N ALA A 362 7.92 1.87 -24.83
CA ALA A 362 9.35 1.63 -24.68
C ALA A 362 9.78 2.19 -23.33
N PHE A 363 10.64 1.50 -22.60
CA PHE A 363 11.07 1.92 -21.27
C PHE A 363 12.58 1.91 -21.11
N LEU A 364 13.06 2.84 -20.30
CA LEU A 364 14.38 2.86 -19.68
C LEU A 364 14.16 2.90 -18.18
N GLU A 365 14.79 2.00 -17.44
CA GLU A 365 14.78 2.00 -15.98
C GLU A 365 16.20 2.06 -15.45
N GLY A 366 16.36 2.75 -14.33
CA GLY A 366 17.60 2.79 -13.57
C GLY A 366 17.29 2.61 -12.10
N GLY A 367 18.04 1.81 -11.36
CA GLY A 367 17.85 1.74 -9.92
C GLY A 367 18.97 1.01 -9.22
N ASN A 368 19.08 1.26 -7.92
CA ASN A 368 20.01 0.56 -7.05
C ASN A 368 19.55 0.66 -5.59
N THR A 369 20.13 -0.18 -4.75
CA THR A 369 19.97 -0.15 -3.31
C THR A 369 21.34 -0.01 -2.64
N TRP A 370 21.37 0.56 -1.44
CA TRP A 370 22.61 0.76 -0.68
C TRP A 370 22.44 0.34 0.76
N GLU A 371 23.44 -0.40 1.26
CA GLU A 371 23.53 -0.95 2.61
C GLU A 371 23.68 0.14 3.69
N ASP A 372 24.31 1.26 3.32
CA ASP A 372 24.57 2.41 4.19
C ASP A 372 24.08 3.70 3.51
N PRO A 373 23.26 4.53 4.19
CA PRO A 373 22.89 5.84 3.68
C PRO A 373 24.06 6.75 3.28
N ARG A 374 25.25 6.58 3.87
CA ARG A 374 26.46 7.33 3.52
C ARG A 374 27.07 6.91 2.17
N ALA A 375 26.79 5.69 1.73
CA ALA A 375 27.23 5.19 0.43
C ALA A 375 26.24 5.55 -0.70
N PHE A 376 25.15 6.25 -0.38
CA PHE A 376 24.13 6.63 -1.35
C PHE A 376 24.72 7.48 -2.48
N ASN A 377 24.64 6.96 -3.70
CA ASN A 377 25.02 7.67 -4.91
C ASN A 377 23.92 7.53 -5.97
N PRO A 378 23.07 8.55 -6.19
CA PRO A 378 21.92 8.45 -7.08
C PRO A 378 22.26 8.18 -8.55
N PHE A 379 23.52 8.34 -8.95
CA PHE A 379 23.97 8.10 -10.33
C PHE A 379 24.55 6.70 -10.56
N GLN A 380 24.92 5.99 -9.49
CA GLN A 380 25.43 4.62 -9.55
C GLN A 380 24.26 3.64 -9.54
N VAL A 381 23.69 3.42 -10.72
CA VAL A 381 22.50 2.60 -10.89
C VAL A 381 22.67 1.50 -11.93
N TYR A 382 22.06 0.36 -11.66
CA TYR A 382 21.81 -0.68 -12.65
C TYR A 382 20.74 -0.19 -13.62
N ARG A 383 20.86 -0.56 -14.89
CA ARG A 383 20.05 0.01 -15.97
C ARG A 383 19.47 -1.09 -16.82
N SER A 384 18.23 -0.92 -17.23
CA SER A 384 17.58 -1.79 -18.19
C SER A 384 16.78 -0.98 -19.20
N ALA A 385 16.58 -1.57 -20.37
CA ALA A 385 15.80 -1.02 -21.44
C ALA A 385 14.92 -2.13 -22.02
N GLY A 386 13.75 -1.77 -22.55
CA GLY A 386 12.90 -2.74 -23.21
C GLY A 386 11.66 -2.11 -23.82
N VAL A 387 10.79 -2.99 -24.33
CA VAL A 387 9.50 -2.64 -24.90
C VAL A 387 8.42 -3.50 -24.26
N GLY A 388 7.18 -3.02 -24.26
CA GLY A 388 6.05 -3.75 -23.70
C GLY A 388 4.71 -3.19 -24.15
N MET A 389 3.65 -3.84 -23.68
CA MET A 389 2.26 -3.46 -23.94
C MET A 389 1.48 -3.61 -22.63
N ARG A 390 0.49 -2.74 -22.42
CA ARG A 390 -0.46 -2.83 -21.31
C ARG A 390 -1.87 -2.86 -21.86
N ILE A 391 -2.68 -3.73 -21.28
CA ILE A 391 -4.08 -3.97 -21.61
C ILE A 391 -4.84 -3.83 -20.30
N PHE A 392 -5.85 -2.96 -20.28
CA PHE A 392 -6.73 -2.70 -19.15
C PHE A 392 -8.15 -3.16 -19.46
#